data_AF-A0A2S8F8M9-F1
#
_entry.id   AF-A0A2S8F8M9-F1
#
_cell.length_a   1.000
_cell.length_b   1.000
_cell.length_c   1.000
_cell.angle_alpha   90.00
_cell.angle_beta   90.00
_cell.angle_gamma   90.00
#
_symmetry.space_group_name_H-M   'P 1'
#
loop_
_entity.id
_entity.type
_entity.pdbx_description
1 polymer ?
#
loop_
_entity_poly.entity_id
_entity_poly.type
_entity_poly.pdbx_seq_one_letter_code
_entity_poly.pdbx_strand_id
1 'polypeptide(L)' 'MNRKESKVKRCQLVDWYSQGESQTVEVDGVCIVIRLVGRKGRRARIAITAPLGAKFSTPPSELEQQLRGELSDT' A
#
# COMPACT_ATOMS: atom_id res chain seq x y z
N MET A 1 -14.49 -13.65 27.43
CA MET A 1 -14.70 -12.91 26.17
C MET A 1 -13.34 -12.71 25.50
N ASN A 2 -12.98 -13.55 24.53
CA ASN A 2 -11.66 -13.48 23.87
C ASN A 2 -11.75 -12.56 22.64
N ARG A 3 -11.27 -11.33 22.76
CA ARG A 3 -10.97 -10.47 21.61
C ARG A 3 -9.79 -11.12 20.87
N LYS A 4 -10.07 -11.75 19.73
CA LYS A 4 -9.01 -12.11 18.78
C LYS A 4 -8.47 -10.80 18.23
N GLU A 5 -7.32 -10.37 18.74
CA GLU A 5 -6.54 -9.30 18.12
C GLU A 5 -6.15 -9.76 16.72
N SER A 6 -6.87 -9.28 15.71
CA SER A 6 -6.41 -9.32 14.33
C SER A 6 -5.13 -8.49 14.27
N LYS A 7 -3.97 -9.15 14.34
CA LYS A 7 -2.68 -8.55 14.03
C LYS A 7 -2.78 -7.98 12.61
N VAL A 8 -3.05 -6.69 12.50
CA VAL A 8 -2.86 -5.93 11.27
C VAL A 8 -1.40 -6.09 10.91
N LYS A 9 -1.10 -6.91 9.90
CA LYS A 9 0.24 -7.03 9.34
C LYS A 9 0.59 -5.65 8.80
N ARG A 10 1.41 -4.90 9.53
CA ARG A 10 2.05 -3.69 8.99
C ARG A 10 2.76 -4.11 7.72
N CYS A 11 2.44 -3.45 6.61
CA CYS A 11 3.08 -3.66 5.31
C CYS A 11 4.59 -3.50 5.51
N GLN A 12 5.30 -4.61 5.62
CA GLN A 12 6.75 -4.62 5.63
C GLN A 12 7.21 -4.06 4.29
N LEU A 13 8.32 -3.33 4.29
CA LEU A 13 9.00 -2.81 3.12
C LEU A 13 9.22 -4.01 2.16
N VAL A 14 8.30 -4.22 1.22
CA VAL A 14 8.37 -5.34 0.29
C VAL A 14 9.43 -4.96 -0.74
N ASP A 15 10.49 -5.76 -0.84
CA ASP A 15 11.45 -5.65 -1.94
C ASP A 15 10.67 -5.56 -3.26
N TRP A 16 10.74 -4.40 -3.90
CA TRP A 16 9.82 -4.05 -4.96
C TRP A 16 9.97 -5.02 -6.15
N TYR A 17 8.83 -5.59 -6.53
CA TYR A 17 8.56 -6.49 -7.64
C TYR A 17 9.22 -6.12 -8.98
N SER A 18 9.42 -7.12 -9.84
CA SER A 18 9.76 -6.90 -11.25
C SER A 18 8.58 -6.24 -11.99
N GLN A 19 8.85 -5.50 -13.06
CA GLN A 19 7.78 -4.87 -13.84
C GLN A 19 6.81 -5.94 -14.38
N GLY A 20 5.51 -5.73 -14.19
CA GLY A 20 4.46 -6.66 -14.60
C GLY A 20 3.99 -7.63 -13.51
N GLU A 21 4.76 -7.81 -12.44
CA GLU A 21 4.33 -8.60 -11.29
C GLU A 21 3.26 -7.86 -10.47
N SER A 22 2.31 -8.64 -9.95
CA SER A 22 1.19 -8.14 -9.16
C SER A 22 1.05 -8.92 -7.86
N GLN A 23 0.71 -8.21 -6.79
CA GLN A 23 0.39 -8.79 -5.49
C GLN A 23 -1.02 -8.39 -5.06
N THR A 24 -1.76 -9.36 -4.54
CA THR A 24 -3.01 -9.09 -3.84
C THR A 24 -2.71 -8.83 -2.37
N VAL A 25 -3.18 -7.68 -1.87
CA VAL A 25 -3.07 -7.32 -0.46
C VAL A 25 -4.46 -7.01 0.09
N GLU A 26 -4.68 -7.30 1.36
CA GLU A 26 -5.91 -7.00 2.07
C GLU A 26 -5.70 -5.77 2.95
N VAL A 27 -6.52 -4.74 2.75
CA VAL A 27 -6.51 -3.49 3.52
C VAL A 27 -7.90 -3.28 4.07
N ASP A 28 -8.05 -3.27 5.40
CA ASP A 28 -9.33 -3.09 6.09
C ASP A 28 -10.46 -4.02 5.58
N GLY A 29 -10.12 -5.28 5.27
CA GLY A 29 -11.06 -6.26 4.72
C GLY A 29 -11.35 -6.11 3.23
N VAL A 30 -10.66 -5.19 2.54
CA VAL A 30 -10.75 -4.97 1.10
C VAL A 30 -9.54 -5.58 0.40
N CYS A 31 -9.76 -6.56 -0.47
CA CYS A 31 -8.71 -7.12 -1.32
C CYS A 31 -8.43 -6.19 -2.49
N ILE A 32 -7.20 -5.66 -2.57
CA ILE A 32 -6.72 -4.86 -3.69
C ILE A 32 -5.55 -5.57 -4.38
N VAL A 33 -5.38 -5.31 -5.67
CA VAL A 33 -4.25 -5.80 -6.47
C VAL A 33 -3.33 -4.62 -6.77
N ILE A 34 -2.07 -4.74 -6.41
CA ILE A 34 -1.02 -3.75 -6.69
C ILE A 34 -0.09 -4.34 -7.74
N ARG A 35 0.13 -3.62 -8.84
CA ARG A 35 1.04 -4.03 -9.92
C ARG A 35 2.07 -2.96 -10.21
N LEU A 36 3.36 -3.31 -10.29
CA LEU A 36 4.38 -2.40 -10.80
C LEU A 36 4.23 -2.27 -12.32
N VAL A 37 3.85 -1.09 -12.80
CA VAL A 37 3.68 -0.83 -14.25
C VAL A 37 4.90 -0.21 -14.91
N GLY A 38 5.88 0.24 -14.13
CA GLY A 38 7.17 0.72 -14.63
C GLY A 38 7.80 1.75 -13.69
N ARG A 39 8.77 2.50 -14.21
CA ARG A 39 9.48 3.56 -13.47
C ARG A 39 9.52 4.84 -14.30
N LYS A 40 9.43 6.00 -13.65
CA LYS A 40 9.75 7.32 -14.22
C LYS A 40 10.94 7.89 -13.46
N GLY A 41 12.14 7.70 -14.01
CA GLY A 41 13.39 7.98 -13.28
C GLY A 41 13.49 7.12 -12.02
N ARG A 42 13.80 7.73 -10.88
CA ARG A 42 13.89 7.02 -9.58
C ARG A 42 12.52 6.63 -9.00
N ARG A 43 11.42 7.19 -9.52
CA ARG A 43 10.06 6.96 -8.98
C ARG A 43 9.41 5.74 -9.65
N ALA A 44 8.97 4.79 -8.85
CA ALA A 44 8.18 3.67 -9.35
C ALA A 44 6.73 4.12 -9.66
N ARG A 45 6.09 3.44 -10.61
CA ARG A 45 4.69 3.64 -10.97
C ARG A 45 3.94 2.35 -10.73
N ILE A 46 2.88 2.43 -9.95
CA ILE A 46 2.01 1.29 -9.66
C ILE A 46 0.62 1.51 -10.24
N ALA A 47 -0.05 0.42 -10.58
CA ALA A 47 -1.49 0.39 -10.80
C ALA A 47 -2.14 -0.32 -9.62
N ILE A 48 -3.24 0.23 -9.12
CA ILE A 48 -4.03 -0.36 -8.05
C ILE A 48 -5.40 -0.71 -8.63
N THR A 49 -5.81 -1.96 -8.45
CA THR A 49 -7.15 -2.44 -8.79
C THR A 49 -7.88 -2.78 -7.50
N ALA A 50 -9.08 -2.24 -7.31
CA ALA A 50 -9.91 -2.45 -6.15
C ALA A 50 -11.31 -2.95 -6.55
N PRO A 51 -12.07 -3.55 -5.62
CA PRO A 51 -13.44 -4.00 -5.89
C PRO A 51 -14.36 -2.84 -6.28
N LEU A 52 -15.47 -3.16 -6.95
CA LEU A 52 -16.49 -2.18 -7.28
C LEU A 52 -17.04 -1.50 -6.02
N GLY A 53 -17.14 -0.18 -6.06
CA GLY A 53 -17.59 0.64 -4.92
C GLY A 53 -16.48 1.08 -3.95
N ALA A 54 -15.24 0.59 -4.12
CA ALA A 54 -14.10 1.12 -3.37
C ALA A 54 -13.85 2.60 -3.72
N LYS A 55 -13.57 3.41 -2.71
CA LYS A 55 -13.22 4.82 -2.86
C LYS A 55 -11.79 5.03 -2.39
N PHE A 56 -10.97 5.62 -3.26
CA PHE A 56 -9.64 6.06 -2.89
C PHE A 56 -9.73 7.46 -2.29
N SER A 57 -9.18 7.65 -1.10
CA SER A 57 -9.03 8.95 -0.47
C SER A 57 -7.55 9.28 -0.27
N THR A 58 -7.21 10.55 -0.46
CA THR A 58 -5.92 11.06 -0.01
C THR A 58 -5.98 11.18 1.51
N PRO A 59 -4.97 10.68 2.24
CA PRO A 59 -4.93 10.88 3.69
C PRO A 59 -4.82 12.37 4.03
N PRO A 60 -5.18 12.78 5.26
CA PRO A 60 -4.96 14.14 5.73
C PRO A 60 -3.47 14.54 5.60
N SER A 61 -3.21 15.80 5.32
CA SER A 61 -1.85 16.34 5.11
C SER A 61 -0.89 16.05 6.27
N GLU A 62 -1.38 15.99 7.50
CA GLU A 62 -0.62 15.64 8.70
C GLU A 62 -0.10 14.19 8.64
N LEU A 63 -0.93 13.25 8.17
CA LEU A 63 -0.54 11.85 7.99
C LEU A 63 0.44 11.70 6.82
N GLU A 64 0.28 12.49 5.75
CA GLU A 64 1.25 12.53 4.65
C GLU A 64 2.64 12.99 5.10
N GLN A 65 2.71 13.98 5.99
CA GLN A 65 3.97 14.47 6.54
C GLN A 65 4.62 13.44 7.46
N GLN A 66 3.83 12.76 8.29
CA GLN A 66 4.33 11.68 9.16
C GLN A 66 4.88 10.51 8.32
N LEU A 67 4.14 10.07 7.29
CA LEU A 67 4.60 9.01 6.38
C LEU A 67 5.85 9.41 5.59
N ARG A 68 6.03 10.70 5.26
CA ARG A 68 7.26 11.19 4.61
C ARG A 68 8.45 11.23 5.57
N GLY A 69 8.23 11.60 6.84
CA GLY A 69 9.26 11.60 7.87
C GLY A 69 9.80 10.19 8.12
N GLU A 70 8.91 9.21 8.28
CA GLU A 70 9.28 7.81 8.53
C GLU A 70 10.06 7.15 7.36
N LEU A 71 9.86 7.61 6.12
CA LEU A 71 10.63 7.14 4.95
C LEU A 71 12.03 7.78 4.83
N SER A 72 12.36 8.74 5.69
CA SER A 72 13.63 9.48 5.66
C SER A 72 14.67 8.93 6.63
N ASP A 73 14.25 8.14 7.62
CA ASP A 73 15.09 7.56 8.69
C ASP A 73 15.55 6.11 8.38
N THR A 74 15.36 5.63 7.16
CA THR A 74 15.86 4.34 6.63
C THR A 74 16.74 4.55 5.40
#